data_AF-A0A932WF07-F1
#
_entry.id   AF-A0A932WF07-F1
#
_cell.length_a   1.000
_cell.length_b   1.000
_cell.length_c   1.000
_cell.angle_alpha   90.00
_cell.angle_beta   90.00
_cell.angle_gamma   90.00
#
_symmetry.space_group_name_H-M   'P 1'
#
loop_
_entity.id
_entity.type
_entity.pdbx_description
1 polymer ?
#
loop_
_entity_poly.entity_id
_entity_poly.type
_entity_poly.pdbx_seq_one_letter_code
_entity_poly.pdbx_strand_id
1 'polypeptide(L)'
;MIERNSQILFKLLSYSSSDEIDHHIKNDSFFNEANCKWKPYGGRENNAGQVEGQMKSSSNALVEKLTNSIDALLMRRCYEVEGAAPDSKDPKLPKSLSEAINKYFGNEDEINKKRSDWAKHHLVVLAEGDKKKPTLTVIDRGEGQSPERIQNTIVHLSGSIKQNVDFVFGKYHQGGSAAIRFCGSKARCYQLVLSRRAETIADKSKPNDYGWTLVRRNYKSRTAFYEYCTDKDGSTFSFKFEKSLKIDGLDIEFADGCLIKLYDYYLDNPSNITFGRKSLAFDIDQKLQKSPLPIYLQDMRGWRGDTKYTIAGLLRRIEDNKDIVADDITLPAGLGEVGVRNIRCIRLKHISDAKGVDSYKSQREKLFYIENGLALGCETESFLRTDCELPALAPYLFCYIDMSDIPVELANLFHAGREEFAHTDDYRTLKDRLKTFFENEIFEKWDKEYQEKSSASANEDNKELDKLIEKAIVDDPELKELLGIGEEIKIPKGKE
;
A
#
# COMPACT_ATOMS: atom_id res chain seq x y z
N MET A 1 12.10 31.10 21.19
CA MET A 1 11.50 29.75 21.17
C MET A 1 10.95 29.39 19.80
N ILE A 2 10.07 30.19 19.20
CA ILE A 2 9.46 29.92 17.88
C ILE A 2 10.49 29.70 16.75
N GLU A 3 11.51 30.55 16.65
CA GLU A 3 12.58 30.39 15.65
C GLU A 3 13.42 29.12 15.84
N ARG A 4 13.54 28.64 17.09
CA ARG A 4 14.24 27.38 17.39
C ARG A 4 13.41 26.17 16.97
N ASN A 5 12.08 26.24 17.05
CA ASN A 5 11.19 25.15 16.63
C ASN A 5 11.34 24.84 15.14
N SER A 6 11.39 25.87 14.28
CA SER A 6 11.56 25.67 12.83
C SER A 6 12.97 25.15 12.50
N GLN A 7 14.01 25.67 13.15
CA GLN A 7 15.39 25.18 12.96
C GLN A 7 15.54 23.70 13.32
N ILE A 8 14.96 23.25 14.43
CA ILE A 8 15.00 21.83 14.82
C ILE A 8 14.22 20.99 13.83
N LEU A 9 13.02 21.40 13.42
CA LEU A 9 12.25 20.68 12.41
C LEU A 9 13.04 20.51 11.11
N PHE A 10 13.69 21.57 10.60
CA PHE A 10 14.47 21.48 9.36
C PHE A 10 15.64 20.51 9.47
N LYS A 11 16.31 20.45 10.63
CA LYS A 11 17.34 19.43 10.89
C LYS A 11 16.73 18.03 10.85
N LEU A 12 15.62 17.81 11.56
CA LEU A 12 14.94 16.50 11.57
C LEU A 12 14.52 16.08 10.15
N LEU A 13 13.95 16.99 9.37
CA LEU A 13 13.58 16.74 7.97
C LEU A 13 14.79 16.40 7.08
N SER A 14 15.98 16.96 7.36
CA SER A 14 17.20 16.68 6.59
C SER A 14 17.85 15.33 6.90
N TYR A 15 17.54 14.73 8.05
CA TYR A 15 18.11 13.45 8.44
C TYR A 15 17.43 12.30 7.69
N SER A 16 18.23 11.27 7.38
CA SER A 16 17.79 10.10 6.61
C SER A 16 17.98 8.78 7.36
N SER A 17 18.38 8.85 8.64
CA SER A 17 18.55 7.69 9.52
C SER A 17 18.10 7.96 10.96
N SER A 18 17.74 6.90 11.67
CA SER A 18 17.38 6.93 13.09
C SER A 18 18.59 7.25 13.99
N ASP A 19 19.81 6.98 13.52
CA ASP A 19 21.05 7.27 14.22
C ASP A 19 21.34 8.77 14.28
N GLU A 20 21.09 9.50 13.20
CA GLU A 20 21.20 10.97 13.18
C GLU A 20 20.19 11.61 14.15
N ILE A 21 18.97 11.07 14.22
CA ILE A 21 17.94 11.52 15.15
C ILE A 21 18.37 11.27 16.61
N ASP A 22 18.82 10.05 16.94
CA ASP A 22 19.32 9.70 18.27
C ASP A 22 20.50 10.59 18.68
N HIS A 23 21.46 10.81 17.78
CA HIS A 23 22.60 11.70 18.01
C HIS A 23 22.14 13.14 18.24
N HIS A 24 21.18 13.64 17.46
CA HIS A 24 20.68 15.00 17.60
C HIS A 24 19.96 15.21 18.95
N ILE A 25 19.08 14.27 19.33
CA ILE A 25 18.36 14.33 20.62
C ILE A 25 19.33 14.36 21.81
N LYS A 26 20.41 13.57 21.76
CA LYS A 26 21.39 13.49 22.87
C LYS A 26 22.26 14.73 23.04
N ASN A 27 22.48 15.49 21.96
CA ASN A 27 23.45 16.58 21.94
C ASN A 27 22.82 17.98 21.86
N ASP A 28 21.54 18.11 21.49
CA ASP A 28 20.85 19.39 21.43
C ASP A 28 20.02 19.65 22.70
N SER A 29 20.32 20.75 23.39
CA SER A 29 19.60 21.14 24.62
C SER A 29 18.11 21.38 24.42
N PHE A 30 17.63 21.47 23.17
CA PHE A 30 16.21 21.52 22.83
C PHE A 30 15.42 20.34 23.42
N PHE A 31 16.01 19.14 23.45
CA PHE A 31 15.35 17.91 23.92
C PHE A 31 15.57 17.62 25.40
N ASN A 32 16.18 18.54 26.14
CA ASN A 32 16.33 18.41 27.59
C ASN A 32 14.99 18.70 28.29
N GLU A 33 14.81 18.15 29.49
CA GLU A 33 13.58 18.27 30.29
C GLU A 33 13.19 19.73 30.63
N ALA A 34 14.16 20.65 30.62
CA ALA A 34 13.92 22.07 30.82
C ALA A 34 13.18 22.74 29.65
N ASN A 35 13.26 22.17 28.44
CA ASN A 35 12.76 22.76 27.19
C ASN A 35 11.64 21.95 26.55
N CYS A 36 11.62 20.63 26.75
CA CYS A 36 10.64 19.73 26.18
C CYS A 36 10.11 18.73 27.20
N LYS A 37 8.95 18.14 26.90
CA LYS A 37 8.37 17.01 27.63
C LYS A 37 8.09 15.88 26.66
N TRP A 38 8.25 14.65 27.13
CA TRP A 38 7.80 13.47 26.41
C TRP A 38 6.50 12.99 27.03
N LYS A 39 5.45 12.85 26.21
CA LYS A 39 4.12 12.42 26.63
C LYS A 39 3.80 11.06 26.03
N PRO A 40 3.07 10.18 26.74
CA PRO A 40 2.71 8.88 26.20
C PRO A 40 1.88 9.01 24.91
N TYR A 41 2.26 8.27 23.89
CA TYR A 41 1.50 8.17 22.64
C TYR A 41 0.08 7.70 22.93
N GLY A 42 -0.91 8.38 22.35
CA GLY A 42 -2.33 8.16 22.64
C GLY A 42 -2.77 8.44 24.07
N GLY A 43 -1.98 9.17 24.86
CA GLY A 43 -2.33 9.52 26.24
C GLY A 43 -2.34 8.33 27.22
N ARG A 44 -1.72 7.21 26.85
CA ARG A 44 -1.67 5.98 27.66
C ARG A 44 -0.23 5.49 27.81
N GLU A 45 0.22 5.25 29.04
CA GLU A 45 1.56 4.73 29.34
C GLU A 45 1.79 3.32 28.73
N ASN A 46 0.82 2.41 28.89
CA ASN A 46 0.87 1.05 28.35
C ASN A 46 0.29 1.00 26.92
N ASN A 47 0.95 1.66 25.97
CA ASN A 47 0.46 1.78 24.60
C ASN A 47 1.08 0.80 23.60
N ALA A 48 2.21 0.14 23.91
CA ALA A 48 2.90 -0.70 22.94
C ALA A 48 2.05 -1.89 22.45
N GLY A 49 1.23 -2.51 23.30
CA GLY A 49 0.35 -3.59 22.88
C GLY A 49 -0.64 -3.15 21.79
N GLN A 50 -1.15 -1.92 21.88
CA GLN A 50 -2.04 -1.35 20.87
C GLN A 50 -1.26 -0.97 19.60
N VAL A 51 -0.09 -0.34 19.72
CA VAL A 51 0.74 0.06 18.58
C VAL A 51 1.27 -1.15 17.81
N GLU A 52 1.78 -2.17 18.52
CA GLU A 52 2.50 -3.30 17.93
C GLU A 52 1.58 -4.49 17.57
N GLY A 53 0.42 -4.60 18.22
CA GLY A 53 -0.55 -5.67 17.97
C GLY A 53 -1.47 -5.44 16.77
N GLN A 54 -1.44 -4.26 16.16
CA GLN A 54 -2.34 -3.88 15.06
C GLN A 54 -2.03 -4.64 13.76
N MET A 55 -0.76 -4.74 13.37
CA MET A 55 -0.36 -5.31 12.07
C MET A 55 0.97 -6.05 12.14
N LYS A 56 1.04 -7.20 11.46
CA LYS A 56 2.25 -8.02 11.31
C LYS A 56 3.09 -7.55 10.12
N SER A 57 2.47 -7.19 9.00
CA SER A 57 3.17 -6.76 7.78
C SER A 57 3.56 -5.29 7.82
N SER A 58 4.81 -5.03 7.41
CA SER A 58 5.35 -3.68 7.27
C SER A 58 4.71 -2.88 6.15
N SER A 59 4.38 -3.54 5.02
CA SER A 59 3.73 -2.91 3.88
C SER A 59 2.26 -2.59 4.17
N ASN A 60 1.52 -3.48 4.83
CA ASN A 60 0.13 -3.21 5.24
C ASN A 60 0.07 -2.02 6.22
N ALA A 61 0.98 -1.94 7.18
CA ALA A 61 1.04 -0.81 8.10
C ALA A 61 1.34 0.53 7.41
N LEU A 62 2.07 0.50 6.29
CA LEU A 62 2.25 1.68 5.46
C LEU A 62 0.99 1.98 4.62
N VAL A 63 0.32 0.97 4.07
CA VAL A 63 -0.96 1.14 3.36
C VAL A 63 -2.00 1.83 4.25
N GLU A 64 -2.03 1.54 5.56
CA GLU A 64 -2.89 2.28 6.50
C GLU A 64 -2.58 3.78 6.59
N LYS A 65 -1.30 4.17 6.50
CA LYS A 65 -0.95 5.59 6.43
C LYS A 65 -1.48 6.19 5.14
N LEU A 66 -1.38 5.46 4.02
CA LEU A 66 -1.86 5.90 2.72
C LEU A 66 -3.38 6.00 2.64
N THR A 67 -4.13 5.04 3.21
CA THR A 67 -5.60 5.12 3.31
C THR A 67 -6.02 6.31 4.17
N ASN A 68 -5.31 6.57 5.28
CA ASN A 68 -5.55 7.76 6.10
C ASN A 68 -5.27 9.07 5.35
N SER A 69 -4.24 9.12 4.51
CA SER A 69 -3.94 10.28 3.66
C SER A 69 -5.00 10.49 2.56
N ILE A 70 -5.51 9.42 1.94
CA ILE A 70 -6.65 9.49 1.00
C ILE A 70 -7.90 10.03 1.70
N ASP A 71 -8.20 9.54 2.91
CA ASP A 71 -9.30 10.07 3.71
C ASP A 71 -9.12 11.55 4.03
N ALA A 72 -7.90 12.00 4.36
CA ALA A 72 -7.63 13.40 4.64
C ALA A 72 -7.88 14.29 3.40
N LEU A 73 -7.58 13.79 2.19
CA LEU A 73 -7.89 14.46 0.92
C LEU A 73 -9.40 14.52 0.67
N LEU A 74 -10.13 13.42 0.89
CA LEU A 74 -11.60 13.39 0.81
C LEU A 74 -12.24 14.39 1.79
N MET A 75 -11.77 14.41 3.04
CA MET A 75 -12.27 15.32 4.08
C MET A 75 -12.01 16.78 3.72
N ARG A 76 -10.82 17.10 3.20
CA ARG A 76 -10.51 18.45 2.70
C ARG A 76 -11.54 18.88 1.66
N ARG A 77 -11.79 18.04 0.65
CA ARG A 77 -12.74 18.36 -0.43
C ARG A 77 -14.17 18.50 0.08
N CYS A 78 -14.58 17.68 1.04
CA CYS A 78 -15.88 17.83 1.69
C CYS A 78 -16.05 19.23 2.30
N TYR A 79 -15.08 19.70 3.09
CA TYR A 79 -15.13 21.06 3.63
C TYR A 79 -15.15 22.14 2.53
N GLU A 80 -14.32 21.98 1.50
CA GLU A 80 -14.19 22.96 0.41
C GLU A 80 -15.45 23.07 -0.47
N VAL A 81 -16.10 21.93 -0.76
CA VAL A 81 -17.24 21.86 -1.68
C VAL A 81 -18.56 22.06 -0.95
N GLU A 82 -18.73 21.45 0.22
CA GLU A 82 -20.01 21.46 0.95
C GLU A 82 -20.09 22.57 1.99
N GLY A 83 -18.95 23.08 2.48
CA GLY A 83 -18.91 24.01 3.61
C GLY A 83 -19.35 23.37 4.94
N ALA A 84 -19.38 22.03 5.01
CA ALA A 84 -19.85 21.26 6.15
C ALA A 84 -18.78 20.27 6.63
N ALA A 85 -18.85 19.92 7.92
CA ALA A 85 -17.95 18.93 8.51
C ALA A 85 -18.26 17.52 7.96
N PRO A 86 -17.24 16.70 7.62
CA PRO A 86 -17.41 15.35 7.09
C PRO A 86 -18.24 14.39 7.95
N ASP A 87 -18.25 14.61 9.27
CA ASP A 87 -18.97 13.84 10.27
C ASP A 87 -20.34 14.44 10.64
N SER A 88 -20.75 15.52 9.95
CA SER A 88 -22.07 16.09 10.12
C SER A 88 -23.15 15.23 9.47
N LYS A 89 -24.40 15.38 9.91
CA LYS A 89 -25.56 14.69 9.31
C LYS A 89 -26.19 15.49 8.16
N ASP A 90 -25.42 16.36 7.51
CA ASP A 90 -25.94 17.16 6.39
C ASP A 90 -26.30 16.22 5.22
N PRO A 91 -27.56 16.23 4.75
CA PRO A 91 -28.01 15.33 3.68
C PRO A 91 -27.31 15.55 2.33
N LYS A 92 -26.55 16.64 2.16
CA LYS A 92 -25.74 16.90 0.96
C LYS A 92 -24.45 16.10 0.94
N LEU A 93 -24.00 15.58 2.09
CA LEU A 93 -22.76 14.82 2.15
C LEU A 93 -22.90 13.50 1.38
N PRO A 94 -21.83 13.04 0.70
CA PRO A 94 -21.82 11.76 0.03
C PRO A 94 -22.11 10.61 0.99
N LYS A 95 -22.88 9.63 0.54
CA LYS A 95 -23.25 8.45 1.33
C LYS A 95 -22.36 7.23 1.07
N SER A 96 -21.39 7.38 0.16
CA SER A 96 -20.43 6.34 -0.19
C SER A 96 -19.13 6.94 -0.69
N LEU A 97 -18.06 6.15 -0.67
CA LEU A 97 -16.76 6.55 -1.23
C LEU A 97 -16.89 6.86 -2.74
N SER A 98 -17.61 6.03 -3.49
CA SER A 98 -17.81 6.23 -4.93
C SER A 98 -18.52 7.56 -5.24
N GLU A 99 -19.54 7.91 -4.45
CA GLU A 99 -20.21 9.20 -4.57
C GLU A 99 -19.26 10.36 -4.26
N ALA A 100 -18.45 10.27 -3.21
CA ALA A 100 -17.48 11.31 -2.85
C ALA A 100 -16.40 11.50 -3.92
N ILE A 101 -15.85 10.41 -4.48
CA ILE A 101 -14.86 10.50 -5.56
C ILE A 101 -15.45 11.22 -6.78
N ASN A 102 -16.61 10.76 -7.26
CA ASN A 102 -17.28 11.38 -8.39
C ASN A 102 -17.61 12.86 -8.14
N LYS A 103 -18.11 13.20 -6.94
CA LYS A 103 -18.50 14.56 -6.57
C LYS A 103 -17.30 15.50 -6.42
N TYR A 104 -16.20 15.04 -5.85
CA TYR A 104 -15.10 15.90 -5.40
C TYR A 104 -13.90 15.95 -6.34
N PHE A 105 -13.67 14.87 -7.11
CA PHE A 105 -12.48 14.68 -7.94
C PHE A 105 -12.81 14.44 -9.42
N GLY A 106 -14.09 14.26 -9.76
CA GLY A 106 -14.54 13.96 -11.11
C GLY A 106 -14.68 12.46 -11.36
N ASN A 107 -15.04 12.11 -12.59
CA ASN A 107 -15.20 10.70 -12.94
C ASN A 107 -13.85 9.97 -13.01
N GLU A 108 -13.90 8.64 -13.01
CA GLU A 108 -12.70 7.80 -13.01
C GLU A 108 -11.77 8.12 -14.20
N ASP A 109 -12.30 8.35 -15.40
CA ASP A 109 -11.51 8.66 -16.60
C ASP A 109 -10.72 9.97 -16.49
N GLU A 110 -11.30 11.00 -15.88
CA GLU A 110 -10.66 12.29 -15.63
C GLU A 110 -9.50 12.16 -14.65
N ILE A 111 -9.73 11.42 -13.55
CA ILE A 111 -8.69 11.11 -12.55
C ILE A 111 -7.55 10.36 -13.23
N ASN A 112 -7.84 9.39 -14.09
CA ASN A 112 -6.82 8.59 -14.78
C ASN A 112 -5.95 9.40 -15.73
N LYS A 113 -6.54 10.28 -16.54
CA LYS A 113 -5.78 11.12 -17.50
C LYS A 113 -4.76 12.01 -16.82
N LYS A 114 -5.03 12.46 -15.59
CA LYS A 114 -4.17 13.38 -14.83
C LYS A 114 -3.47 12.71 -13.64
N ARG A 115 -3.58 11.38 -13.49
CA ARG A 115 -3.24 10.67 -12.25
C ARG A 115 -1.84 10.94 -11.74
N SER A 116 -0.85 10.83 -12.62
CA SER A 116 0.56 10.94 -12.24
C SER A 116 0.96 12.38 -11.94
N ASP A 117 0.38 13.34 -12.66
CA ASP A 117 0.63 14.75 -12.41
C ASP A 117 -0.06 15.21 -11.11
N TRP A 118 -1.31 14.80 -10.91
CA TRP A 118 -2.06 15.08 -9.70
C TRP A 118 -1.36 14.47 -8.46
N ALA A 119 -0.99 13.19 -8.50
CA ALA A 119 -0.41 12.49 -7.36
C ALA A 119 0.89 13.15 -6.86
N LYS A 120 1.78 13.57 -7.78
CA LYS A 120 3.04 14.25 -7.45
C LYS A 120 2.87 15.49 -6.58
N HIS A 121 1.73 16.16 -6.69
CA HIS A 121 1.45 17.39 -5.97
C HIS A 121 0.54 17.20 -4.74
N HIS A 122 -0.04 16.00 -4.54
CA HIS A 122 -1.09 15.78 -3.52
C HIS A 122 -0.85 14.61 -2.58
N LEU A 123 -0.25 13.51 -3.02
CA LEU A 123 -0.01 12.32 -2.19
C LEU A 123 1.25 11.58 -2.65
N VAL A 124 2.32 11.72 -1.87
CA VAL A 124 3.66 11.24 -2.22
C VAL A 124 4.24 10.33 -1.15
N VAL A 125 4.93 9.28 -1.58
CA VAL A 125 5.83 8.45 -0.76
C VAL A 125 7.24 8.58 -1.30
N LEU A 126 8.13 9.14 -0.49
CA LEU A 126 9.54 9.30 -0.80
C LEU A 126 10.37 8.28 -0.01
N ALA A 127 11.32 7.60 -0.67
CA ALA A 127 12.33 6.78 -0.01
C ALA A 127 13.72 7.40 -0.14
N GLU A 128 14.40 7.54 1.00
CA GLU A 128 15.75 8.11 1.12
C GLU A 128 16.59 7.31 2.14
N GLY A 129 17.87 7.64 2.27
CA GLY A 129 18.78 6.96 3.19
C GLY A 129 19.17 5.55 2.74
N ASP A 130 19.15 4.59 3.66
CA ASP A 130 19.68 3.25 3.44
C ASP A 130 18.85 2.39 2.47
N LYS A 131 19.52 1.56 1.66
CA LYS A 131 18.85 0.68 0.69
C LYS A 131 18.09 -0.47 1.36
N LYS A 132 18.55 -0.96 2.51
CA LYS A 132 17.92 -2.07 3.24
C LYS A 132 16.84 -1.58 4.21
N LYS A 133 17.02 -0.42 4.80
CA LYS A 133 16.07 0.22 5.71
C LYS A 133 15.87 1.68 5.30
N PRO A 134 15.06 1.96 4.26
CA PRO A 134 14.84 3.33 3.83
C PRO A 134 14.19 4.15 4.93
N THR A 135 14.54 5.42 5.00
CA THR A 135 13.64 6.40 5.61
C THR A 135 12.53 6.71 4.61
N LEU A 136 11.28 6.53 5.02
CA LEU A 136 10.11 6.75 4.19
C LEU A 136 9.39 8.03 4.64
N THR A 137 9.06 8.90 3.70
CA THR A 137 8.28 10.11 3.97
C THR A 137 6.97 10.05 3.19
N VAL A 138 5.84 10.04 3.91
CA VAL A 138 4.48 10.15 3.35
C VAL A 138 4.04 11.60 3.48
N ILE A 139 3.64 12.20 2.36
CA ILE A 139 3.15 13.59 2.30
C ILE A 139 1.77 13.58 1.66
N ASP A 140 0.80 14.17 2.34
CA ASP A 140 -0.51 14.45 1.77
C ASP A 140 -0.87 15.94 1.87
N ARG A 141 -1.55 16.44 0.82
CA ARG A 141 -2.21 17.75 0.81
C ARG A 141 -3.66 17.64 1.27
N GLY A 142 -3.93 16.73 2.21
CA GLY A 142 -5.25 16.55 2.80
C GLY A 142 -5.63 17.70 3.74
N GLU A 143 -6.61 17.45 4.59
CA GLU A 143 -7.19 18.49 5.44
C GLU A 143 -6.19 19.09 6.45
N GLY A 144 -5.15 18.33 6.82
CA GLY A 144 -4.18 18.71 7.84
C GLY A 144 -4.80 19.02 9.21
N GLN A 145 -3.95 19.23 10.20
CA GLN A 145 -4.35 19.54 11.58
C GLN A 145 -3.59 20.76 12.07
N SER A 146 -4.28 21.61 12.84
CA SER A 146 -3.64 22.70 13.58
C SER A 146 -2.82 22.14 14.75
N PRO A 147 -1.79 22.87 15.27
CA PRO A 147 -0.91 22.38 16.33
C PRO A 147 -1.65 21.80 17.54
N GLU A 148 -2.73 22.45 17.97
CA GLU A 148 -3.56 22.05 19.12
C GLU A 148 -4.37 20.77 18.86
N ARG A 149 -4.62 20.41 17.60
CA ARG A 149 -5.37 19.20 17.22
C ARG A 149 -4.47 17.98 17.04
N ILE A 150 -3.18 18.15 16.77
CA ILE A 150 -2.24 17.03 16.50
C ILE A 150 -2.28 15.96 17.60
N GLN A 151 -2.29 16.36 18.87
CA GLN A 151 -2.28 15.43 20.01
C GLN A 151 -3.53 14.55 20.11
N ASN A 152 -4.68 15.08 19.68
CA ASN A 152 -5.98 14.40 19.74
C ASN A 152 -6.40 13.78 18.39
N THR A 153 -5.53 13.84 17.38
CA THR A 153 -5.80 13.32 16.03
C THR A 153 -4.70 12.38 15.56
N ILE A 154 -3.52 12.91 15.20
CA ILE A 154 -2.46 12.14 14.53
C ILE A 154 -1.69 11.23 15.51
N VAL A 155 -1.34 11.74 16.69
CA VAL A 155 -0.63 10.95 17.73
C VAL A 155 -1.56 10.42 18.83
N HIS A 156 -2.86 10.38 18.53
CA HIS A 156 -3.87 9.77 19.38
C HIS A 156 -4.00 8.27 19.08
N LEU A 157 -4.36 7.48 20.09
CA LEU A 157 -4.73 6.07 19.93
C LEU A 157 -6.23 5.94 20.06
N SER A 158 -6.88 5.26 19.11
CA SER A 158 -8.33 4.95 19.17
C SER A 158 -9.25 6.18 19.28
N GLY A 159 -9.34 6.97 18.21
CA GLY A 159 -10.40 7.98 18.06
C GLY A 159 -11.43 7.53 17.02
N SER A 160 -12.71 7.50 17.40
CA SER A 160 -13.89 7.25 16.56
C SER A 160 -14.17 8.34 15.52
N ILE A 161 -13.20 9.21 15.21
CA ILE A 161 -13.37 10.41 14.39
C ILE A 161 -13.99 10.08 13.03
N LYS A 162 -13.64 8.93 12.45
CA LYS A 162 -14.11 8.48 11.13
C LYS A 162 -15.35 7.60 11.15
N GLN A 163 -15.82 7.16 12.32
CA GLN A 163 -16.95 6.22 12.40
C GLN A 163 -18.25 6.80 11.82
N ASN A 164 -18.42 8.12 11.91
CA ASN A 164 -19.61 8.83 11.46
C ASN A 164 -19.47 9.42 10.04
N VAL A 165 -18.39 9.13 9.32
CA VAL A 165 -18.17 9.62 7.96
C VAL A 165 -18.51 8.48 6.98
N ASP A 166 -19.49 8.69 6.10
CA ASP A 166 -20.00 7.61 5.23
C ASP A 166 -19.11 7.31 4.02
N PHE A 167 -18.22 8.24 3.66
CA PHE A 167 -17.43 8.18 2.44
C PHE A 167 -15.92 8.02 2.65
N VAL A 168 -15.48 7.64 3.86
CA VAL A 168 -14.07 7.32 4.09
C VAL A 168 -13.71 5.96 3.47
N PHE A 169 -12.51 5.88 2.94
CA PHE A 169 -11.90 4.64 2.47
C PHE A 169 -11.46 3.78 3.67
N GLY A 170 -10.93 4.41 4.73
CA GLY A 170 -10.40 3.73 5.91
C GLY A 170 -11.39 3.55 7.09
N LYS A 171 -12.63 3.10 6.89
CA LYS A 171 -13.70 3.14 7.92
C LYS A 171 -13.42 2.37 9.23
N TYR A 172 -12.70 1.23 9.15
CA TYR A 172 -12.47 0.31 10.27
C TYR A 172 -11.01 0.24 10.75
N HIS A 173 -10.15 1.10 10.20
CA HIS A 173 -8.70 0.97 10.26
C HIS A 173 -8.13 1.64 11.52
N GLN A 174 -8.02 0.86 12.60
CA GLN A 174 -7.50 1.29 13.91
C GLN A 174 -5.98 1.59 13.92
N GLY A 175 -5.34 1.65 12.75
CA GLY A 175 -3.92 1.37 12.56
C GLY A 175 -2.97 2.54 12.30
N GLY A 176 -3.38 3.80 12.49
CA GLY A 176 -2.50 4.96 12.22
C GLY A 176 -1.17 4.90 12.98
N SER A 177 -1.10 4.21 14.10
CA SER A 177 0.12 3.96 14.87
C SER A 177 0.96 2.77 14.38
N ALA A 178 0.39 1.82 13.65
CA ALA A 178 1.03 0.52 13.36
C ALA A 178 2.39 0.67 12.66
N ALA A 179 2.53 1.66 11.76
CA ALA A 179 3.76 1.86 10.99
C ALA A 179 4.99 2.13 11.89
N ILE A 180 4.85 2.84 13.00
CA ILE A 180 6.02 3.26 13.80
C ILE A 180 6.81 2.07 14.35
N ARG A 181 6.17 0.93 14.61
CA ARG A 181 6.86 -0.26 15.16
C ARG A 181 7.98 -0.77 14.25
N PHE A 182 7.84 -0.53 12.94
CA PHE A 182 8.77 -0.93 11.89
C PHE A 182 9.91 0.08 11.66
N CYS A 183 9.91 1.21 12.37
CA CYS A 183 10.98 2.20 12.24
C CYS A 183 12.24 1.80 13.03
N GLY A 184 13.40 1.90 12.39
CA GLY A 184 14.73 1.82 12.97
C GLY A 184 15.15 0.47 13.54
N SER A 185 15.62 0.53 14.78
CA SER A 185 16.11 -0.60 15.55
C SER A 185 15.38 -0.68 16.89
N LYS A 186 15.65 -1.74 17.66
CA LYS A 186 15.08 -1.88 19.01
C LYS A 186 15.33 -0.61 19.84
N ALA A 187 16.55 -0.08 19.84
CA ALA A 187 16.95 1.07 20.67
C ALA A 187 16.68 2.44 20.04
N ARG A 188 16.51 2.53 18.72
CA ARG A 188 16.38 3.80 17.97
C ARG A 188 15.21 3.68 17.00
N CYS A 189 14.07 4.22 17.37
CA CYS A 189 12.83 4.10 16.60
C CYS A 189 12.13 5.44 16.68
N TYR A 190 11.96 6.09 15.52
CA TYR A 190 11.46 7.46 15.44
C TYR A 190 10.46 7.63 14.30
N GLN A 191 9.47 8.49 14.53
CA GLN A 191 8.56 9.01 13.51
C GLN A 191 8.42 10.53 13.72
N LEU A 192 8.67 11.32 12.69
CA LEU A 192 8.37 12.75 12.71
C LEU A 192 6.96 12.96 12.13
N VAL A 193 6.17 13.79 12.81
CA VAL A 193 4.87 14.28 12.34
C VAL A 193 4.97 15.79 12.16
N LEU A 194 4.57 16.27 11.00
CA LEU A 194 4.40 17.68 10.68
C LEU A 194 3.03 17.88 10.04
N SER A 195 2.28 18.87 10.48
CA SER A 195 0.98 19.17 9.89
C SER A 195 0.66 20.66 9.97
N ARG A 196 -0.18 21.10 9.03
CA ARG A 196 -0.80 22.42 9.03
C ARG A 196 -2.18 22.29 8.43
N ARG A 197 -3.18 22.93 9.04
CA ARG A 197 -4.55 22.90 8.53
C ARG A 197 -4.59 23.48 7.11
N ALA A 198 -5.28 22.81 6.19
CA ALA A 198 -5.44 23.29 4.83
C ALA A 198 -5.97 24.73 4.82
N GLU A 199 -5.28 25.62 4.11
CA GLU A 199 -5.54 27.07 4.18
C GLU A 199 -6.96 27.42 3.75
N THR A 200 -7.51 26.64 2.81
CA THR A 200 -8.87 26.77 2.29
C THR A 200 -9.95 26.51 3.34
N ILE A 201 -9.63 25.80 4.43
CA ILE A 201 -10.58 25.34 5.44
C ILE A 201 -10.15 25.71 6.88
N ALA A 202 -9.09 26.51 7.01
CA ALA A 202 -8.59 26.98 8.29
C ALA A 202 -9.51 28.08 8.86
N ASP A 203 -9.68 28.07 10.18
CA ASP A 203 -10.40 29.10 10.92
C ASP A 203 -9.63 30.44 10.82
N LYS A 204 -10.22 31.39 10.08
CA LYS A 204 -9.61 32.69 9.80
C LYS A 204 -9.49 33.59 11.03
N SER A 205 -10.09 33.22 12.16
CA SER A 205 -9.95 33.93 13.43
C SER A 205 -8.68 33.52 14.21
N LYS A 206 -7.96 32.49 13.77
CA LYS A 206 -6.78 31.94 14.46
C LYS A 206 -5.56 31.90 13.55
N PRO A 207 -4.34 31.91 14.12
CA PRO A 207 -3.12 31.61 13.36
C PRO A 207 -3.18 30.19 12.77
N ASN A 208 -2.86 30.06 11.48
CA ASN A 208 -2.75 28.77 10.80
C ASN A 208 -1.27 28.38 10.67
N ASP A 209 -0.67 28.05 11.81
CA ASP A 209 0.75 27.73 11.95
C ASP A 209 1.04 26.26 11.62
N TYR A 210 2.31 25.97 11.30
CA TYR A 210 2.77 24.58 11.28
C TYR A 210 2.88 24.04 12.70
N GLY A 211 2.44 22.80 12.89
CA GLY A 211 2.64 22.04 14.11
C GLY A 211 3.43 20.77 13.85
N TRP A 212 4.35 20.41 14.75
CA TRP A 212 5.13 19.19 14.61
C TRP A 212 5.41 18.51 15.95
N THR A 213 5.66 17.21 15.90
CA THR A 213 6.11 16.42 17.04
C THR A 213 6.98 15.25 16.57
N LEU A 214 7.97 14.87 17.39
CA LEU A 214 8.78 13.69 17.18
C LEU A 214 8.29 12.59 18.11
N VAL A 215 7.95 11.44 17.54
CA VAL A 215 7.56 10.24 18.27
C VAL A 215 8.77 9.31 18.37
N ARG A 216 8.94 8.64 19.52
CA ARG A 216 9.95 7.60 19.70
C ARG A 216 9.42 6.38 20.44
N ARG A 217 10.06 5.23 20.25
CA ARG A 217 9.94 4.08 21.15
C ARG A 217 10.95 4.21 22.28
N ASN A 218 10.52 3.86 23.49
CA ASN A 218 11.37 3.75 24.66
C ASN A 218 10.99 2.49 25.46
N TYR A 219 11.76 2.18 26.50
CA TYR A 219 11.54 1.00 27.33
C TYR A 219 11.50 1.38 28.81
N LYS A 220 10.49 0.86 29.51
CA LYS A 220 10.45 0.85 30.96
C LYS A 220 10.58 -0.60 31.42
N SER A 221 11.72 -0.92 32.02
CA SER A 221 12.12 -2.30 32.33
C SER A 221 12.13 -3.17 31.06
N ARG A 222 11.23 -4.16 30.95
CA ARG A 222 11.12 -5.06 29.79
C ARG A 222 9.97 -4.71 28.83
N THR A 223 9.24 -3.62 29.10
CA THR A 223 8.04 -3.25 28.36
C THR A 223 8.34 -2.04 27.47
N ALA A 224 8.09 -2.18 26.17
CA ALA A 224 8.14 -1.06 25.25
C ALA A 224 6.98 -0.09 25.53
N PHE A 225 7.21 1.20 25.28
CA PHE A 225 6.16 2.20 25.19
C PHE A 225 6.58 3.25 24.16
N TYR A 226 5.59 3.95 23.61
CA TYR A 226 5.79 5.00 22.63
C TYR A 226 5.43 6.35 23.26
N GLU A 227 6.20 7.38 22.94
CA GLU A 227 6.00 8.73 23.45
C GLU A 227 6.29 9.76 22.36
N TYR A 228 5.68 10.93 22.47
CA TYR A 228 5.89 12.04 21.55
C TYR A 228 6.34 13.29 22.30
N CYS A 229 7.18 14.09 21.63
CA CYS A 229 7.80 15.27 22.21
C CYS A 229 6.89 16.49 22.07
N THR A 230 6.73 17.24 23.15
CA THR A 230 6.01 18.52 23.25
C THR A 230 6.91 19.59 23.82
N ASP A 231 6.49 20.84 23.75
CA ASP A 231 7.15 21.90 24.51
C ASP A 231 7.05 21.65 26.04
N LYS A 232 7.75 22.49 26.80
CA LYS A 232 7.76 22.46 28.27
C LYS A 232 6.37 22.59 28.91
N ASP A 233 5.40 23.18 28.22
CA ASP A 233 4.04 23.41 28.72
C ASP A 233 3.08 22.26 28.32
N GLY A 234 3.57 21.30 27.53
CA GLY A 234 2.81 20.13 27.10
C GLY A 234 2.07 20.32 25.77
N SER A 235 2.31 21.44 25.08
CA SER A 235 1.73 21.78 23.78
C SER A 235 2.59 21.29 22.61
N THR A 236 1.94 21.04 21.48
CA THR A 236 2.66 20.67 20.24
C THR A 236 3.59 21.80 19.81
N PHE A 237 4.80 21.48 19.36
CA PHE A 237 5.70 22.50 18.83
C PHE A 237 5.07 23.15 17.60
N SER A 238 5.09 24.47 17.56
CA SER A 238 4.59 25.23 16.42
C SER A 238 5.54 26.32 15.98
N PHE A 239 5.38 26.75 14.73
CA PHE A 239 6.02 27.94 14.19
C PHE A 239 5.17 28.52 13.06
N LYS A 240 5.33 29.84 12.87
CA LYS A 240 4.52 30.61 11.93
C LYS A 240 4.70 30.11 10.49
N PHE A 241 3.60 29.99 9.75
CA PHE A 241 3.66 29.84 8.31
C PHE A 241 4.16 31.14 7.67
N GLU A 242 5.32 31.10 7.01
CA GLU A 242 5.83 32.21 6.22
C GLU A 242 5.82 31.89 4.72
N LYS A 243 6.16 30.65 4.39
CA LYS A 243 6.18 30.11 3.02
C LYS A 243 6.01 28.60 3.03
N SER A 244 5.63 28.05 1.89
CA SER A 244 5.60 26.61 1.66
C SER A 244 6.98 25.98 1.92
N LEU A 245 7.00 24.78 2.49
CA LEU A 245 8.23 24.03 2.70
C LEU A 245 8.58 23.27 1.41
N LYS A 246 9.80 23.48 0.91
CA LYS A 246 10.33 22.67 -0.18
C LYS A 246 10.89 21.37 0.40
N ILE A 247 10.44 20.25 -0.14
CA ILE A 247 10.95 18.93 0.23
C ILE A 247 11.93 18.48 -0.84
N ASP A 248 13.16 18.16 -0.42
CA ASP A 248 14.23 17.86 -1.36
C ASP A 248 13.89 16.64 -2.22
N GLY A 249 14.15 16.80 -3.52
CA GLY A 249 13.92 15.78 -4.54
C GLY A 249 12.46 15.54 -4.94
N LEU A 250 11.50 16.24 -4.34
CA LEU A 250 10.10 16.20 -4.77
C LEU A 250 9.68 17.52 -5.43
N ASP A 251 8.75 17.40 -6.37
CA ASP A 251 8.08 18.55 -7.00
C ASP A 251 6.81 18.94 -6.23
N ILE A 252 6.90 18.90 -4.89
CA ILE A 252 5.80 19.27 -4.00
C ILE A 252 6.24 20.42 -3.10
N GLU A 253 5.52 21.53 -3.19
CA GLU A 253 5.62 22.62 -2.23
C GLU A 253 4.61 22.38 -1.10
N PHE A 254 5.11 21.95 0.06
CA PHE A 254 4.27 21.61 1.20
C PHE A 254 3.79 22.88 1.93
N ALA A 255 2.69 23.45 1.45
CA ALA A 255 2.05 24.62 2.08
C ALA A 255 1.11 24.23 3.23
N ASP A 256 0.44 23.09 3.13
CA ASP A 256 -0.51 22.58 4.12
C ASP A 256 -0.71 21.07 3.95
N GLY A 257 -1.38 20.44 4.92
CA GLY A 257 -1.65 19.01 4.93
C GLY A 257 -0.89 18.28 6.03
N CYS A 258 -0.44 17.06 5.75
CA CYS A 258 0.30 16.22 6.69
C CYS A 258 1.56 15.64 6.06
N LEU A 259 2.64 15.59 6.83
CA LEU A 259 3.89 14.92 6.50
C LEU A 259 4.27 13.99 7.65
N ILE A 260 4.49 12.72 7.32
CA ILE A 260 4.92 11.69 8.26
C ILE A 260 6.24 11.11 7.74
N LYS A 261 7.32 11.28 8.49
CA LYS A 261 8.64 10.72 8.16
C LYS A 261 8.99 9.59 9.12
N LEU A 262 9.16 8.40 8.56
CA LEU A 262 9.40 7.11 9.23
C LEU A 262 10.87 6.73 9.02
N TYR A 263 11.69 6.86 10.07
CA TYR A 263 13.14 6.69 9.93
C TYR A 263 13.54 5.22 9.93
N ASP A 264 14.41 4.84 9.00
CA ASP A 264 14.95 3.48 8.86
C ASP A 264 13.86 2.39 8.87
N TYR A 265 12.84 2.55 8.04
CA TYR A 265 11.68 1.67 7.97
C TYR A 265 12.08 0.27 7.50
N TYR A 266 11.64 -0.74 8.25
CA TYR A 266 11.78 -2.13 7.87
C TYR A 266 10.82 -2.47 6.74
N LEU A 267 11.35 -2.99 5.64
CA LEU A 267 10.60 -3.60 4.55
C LEU A 267 10.98 -5.08 4.48
N ASP A 268 9.98 -5.95 4.38
CA ASP A 268 10.20 -7.40 4.29
C ASP A 268 11.06 -7.78 3.08
N ASN A 269 10.91 -7.03 1.99
CA ASN A 269 11.75 -7.15 0.81
C ASN A 269 12.43 -5.81 0.48
N PRO A 270 13.63 -5.55 1.02
CA PRO A 270 14.32 -4.30 0.73
C PRO A 270 14.81 -4.27 -0.73
N SER A 271 14.17 -3.44 -1.53
CA SER A 271 14.52 -3.20 -2.93
C SER A 271 14.19 -1.76 -3.32
N ASN A 272 14.28 -1.42 -4.62
CA ASN A 272 13.70 -0.20 -5.15
C ASN A 272 12.19 -0.18 -4.82
N ILE A 273 11.69 0.89 -4.20
CA ILE A 273 10.29 0.94 -3.79
C ILE A 273 9.31 1.01 -4.97
N THR A 274 9.75 1.40 -6.17
CA THR A 274 8.86 1.70 -7.30
C THR A 274 8.69 0.56 -8.30
N PHE A 275 9.64 -0.37 -8.38
CA PHE A 275 9.67 -1.35 -9.46
C PHE A 275 10.21 -2.71 -9.02
N GLY A 276 9.56 -3.77 -9.52
CA GLY A 276 9.95 -5.16 -9.33
C GLY A 276 8.96 -5.96 -8.50
N ARG A 277 9.03 -7.29 -8.60
CA ARG A 277 8.11 -8.27 -7.96
C ARG A 277 8.18 -8.31 -6.42
N LYS A 278 9.08 -7.53 -5.84
CA LYS A 278 9.37 -7.43 -4.41
C LYS A 278 9.48 -5.98 -3.96
N SER A 279 8.97 -5.07 -4.78
CA SER A 279 8.96 -3.65 -4.48
C SER A 279 7.80 -3.32 -3.56
N LEU A 280 7.93 -2.25 -2.80
CA LEU A 280 6.83 -1.71 -2.02
C LEU A 280 5.62 -1.35 -2.90
N ALA A 281 5.85 -0.86 -4.13
CA ALA A 281 4.79 -0.60 -5.10
C ALA A 281 3.96 -1.84 -5.43
N PHE A 282 4.61 -3.00 -5.56
CA PHE A 282 3.93 -4.27 -5.78
C PHE A 282 3.01 -4.63 -4.60
N ASP A 283 3.53 -4.52 -3.37
CA ASP A 283 2.76 -4.80 -2.15
C ASP A 283 1.57 -3.83 -2.00
N ILE A 284 1.77 -2.54 -2.31
CA ILE A 284 0.72 -1.52 -2.25
C ILE A 284 -0.34 -1.78 -3.34
N ASP A 285 0.04 -2.03 -4.60
CA ASP A 285 -0.92 -2.32 -5.68
C ASP A 285 -1.74 -3.59 -5.38
N GLN A 286 -1.15 -4.57 -4.70
CA GLN A 286 -1.86 -5.77 -4.26
C GLN A 286 -2.85 -5.48 -3.13
N LYS A 287 -2.52 -4.61 -2.17
CA LYS A 287 -3.45 -4.27 -1.09
C LYS A 287 -4.53 -3.31 -1.56
N LEU A 288 -4.18 -2.35 -2.42
CA LEU A 288 -5.09 -1.39 -3.06
C LEU A 288 -5.46 -1.91 -4.45
N GLN A 289 -6.43 -2.81 -4.57
CA GLN A 289 -6.87 -3.32 -5.89
C GLN A 289 -7.34 -2.20 -6.82
N LYS A 290 -8.07 -1.23 -6.26
CA LYS A 290 -8.38 0.05 -6.89
C LYS A 290 -8.16 1.16 -5.88
N SER A 291 -7.09 1.92 -6.06
CA SER A 291 -6.86 3.11 -5.23
C SER A 291 -7.85 4.20 -5.60
N PRO A 292 -8.64 4.76 -4.67
CA PRO A 292 -9.59 5.83 -4.98
C PRO A 292 -8.91 7.11 -5.51
N LEU A 293 -7.70 7.37 -5.04
CA LEU A 293 -6.85 8.47 -5.49
C LEU A 293 -5.43 7.93 -5.78
N PRO A 294 -4.73 8.47 -6.79
CA PRO A 294 -3.40 7.97 -7.15
C PRO A 294 -2.33 8.40 -6.14
N ILE A 295 -1.33 7.54 -5.94
CA ILE A 295 -0.24 7.75 -4.98
C ILE A 295 1.08 7.76 -5.74
N TYR A 296 1.87 8.82 -5.59
CA TYR A 296 3.15 8.94 -6.26
C TYR A 296 4.29 8.39 -5.39
N LEU A 297 5.06 7.44 -5.91
CA LEU A 297 6.23 6.90 -5.26
C LEU A 297 7.49 7.41 -5.94
N GLN A 298 8.49 7.79 -5.14
CA GLN A 298 9.81 8.15 -5.62
C GLN A 298 10.92 7.57 -4.74
N ASP A 299 11.90 6.92 -5.36
CA ASP A 299 13.08 6.38 -4.68
C ASP A 299 14.32 7.23 -5.01
N MET A 300 14.94 7.82 -3.98
CA MET A 300 16.13 8.66 -4.12
C MET A 300 17.43 7.96 -3.74
N ARG A 301 17.40 6.67 -3.41
CA ARG A 301 18.55 5.94 -2.86
C ARG A 301 19.54 5.46 -3.93
N GLY A 302 19.49 6.02 -5.14
CA GLY A 302 20.43 5.71 -6.23
C GLY A 302 20.30 4.28 -6.78
N TRP A 303 19.07 3.84 -7.02
CA TRP A 303 18.82 2.60 -7.78
C TRP A 303 18.98 2.83 -9.29
N ARG A 304 19.33 1.75 -10.02
CA ARG A 304 19.26 1.74 -11.49
C ARG A 304 17.83 1.40 -11.92
N GLY A 305 17.38 1.93 -13.06
CA GLY A 305 16.04 1.73 -13.59
C GLY A 305 15.04 2.81 -13.12
N ASP A 306 13.75 2.53 -13.27
CA ASP A 306 12.69 3.47 -12.90
C ASP A 306 12.64 3.65 -11.38
N THR A 307 12.78 4.89 -10.93
CA THR A 307 12.71 5.27 -9.51
C THR A 307 11.46 6.08 -9.18
N LYS A 308 10.50 6.12 -10.12
CA LYS A 308 9.26 6.89 -10.03
C LYS A 308 8.10 6.02 -10.48
N TYR A 309 7.02 5.96 -9.71
CA TYR A 309 5.86 5.16 -10.06
C TYR A 309 4.59 5.77 -9.49
N THR A 310 3.45 5.58 -10.16
CA THR A 310 2.14 6.02 -9.67
C THR A 310 1.29 4.79 -9.41
N ILE A 311 0.93 4.58 -8.14
CA ILE A 311 0.01 3.52 -7.73
C ILE A 311 -1.38 3.85 -8.24
N ALA A 312 -1.99 2.86 -8.88
CA ALA A 312 -3.39 2.88 -9.31
C ALA A 312 -4.15 1.67 -8.74
N GLY A 313 -3.45 0.57 -8.45
CA GLY A 313 -3.99 -0.67 -7.95
C GLY A 313 -3.91 -1.83 -8.93
N LEU A 314 -3.79 -3.06 -8.40
CA LEU A 314 -3.59 -4.25 -9.23
C LEU A 314 -4.76 -4.51 -10.19
N LEU A 315 -6.00 -4.54 -9.70
CA LEU A 315 -7.18 -4.69 -10.55
C LEU A 315 -7.26 -3.56 -11.58
N ARG A 316 -7.00 -2.31 -11.19
CA ARG A 316 -6.99 -1.18 -12.12
C ARG A 316 -5.97 -1.35 -13.24
N ARG A 317 -4.76 -1.84 -12.92
CA ARG A 317 -3.73 -2.14 -13.93
C ARG A 317 -4.10 -3.28 -14.88
N ILE A 318 -4.90 -4.24 -14.42
CA ILE A 318 -5.42 -5.31 -15.28
C ILE A 318 -6.47 -4.72 -16.24
N GLU A 319 -7.39 -3.90 -15.73
CA GLU A 319 -8.44 -3.25 -16.53
C GLU A 319 -7.87 -2.27 -17.58
N ASP A 320 -6.82 -1.52 -17.22
CA ASP A 320 -6.13 -0.61 -18.12
C ASP A 320 -5.39 -1.35 -19.25
N ASN A 321 -5.04 -2.62 -19.04
CA ASN A 321 -4.29 -3.45 -19.99
C ASN A 321 -5.20 -4.51 -20.65
N LYS A 322 -6.13 -4.06 -21.48
CA LYS A 322 -7.09 -4.96 -22.16
C LYS A 322 -6.41 -6.02 -23.05
N ASP A 323 -5.20 -5.75 -23.52
CA ASP A 323 -4.48 -6.65 -24.41
C ASP A 323 -4.05 -7.96 -23.73
N ILE A 324 -3.90 -7.98 -22.41
CA ILE A 324 -3.57 -9.19 -21.65
C ILE A 324 -4.79 -9.95 -21.15
N VAL A 325 -6.00 -9.39 -21.27
CA VAL A 325 -7.24 -10.01 -20.79
C VAL A 325 -7.84 -10.88 -21.90
N ALA A 326 -8.14 -12.14 -21.57
CA ALA A 326 -8.85 -13.05 -22.45
C ALA A 326 -10.37 -12.95 -22.23
N ASP A 327 -10.79 -13.05 -20.97
CA ASP A 327 -12.20 -12.98 -20.57
C ASP A 327 -12.36 -12.23 -19.24
N ASP A 328 -13.50 -11.58 -19.07
CA ASP A 328 -13.92 -10.90 -17.85
C ASP A 328 -15.41 -11.20 -17.64
N ILE A 329 -15.69 -12.16 -16.76
CA ILE A 329 -17.05 -12.64 -16.49
C ILE A 329 -17.43 -12.39 -15.04
N THR A 330 -18.72 -12.28 -14.77
CA THR A 330 -19.24 -12.21 -13.40
C THR A 330 -20.27 -13.29 -13.21
N LEU A 331 -20.09 -14.11 -12.17
CA LEU A 331 -20.96 -15.24 -11.86
C LEU A 331 -21.46 -15.16 -10.41
N PRO A 332 -22.73 -15.45 -10.13
CA PRO A 332 -23.24 -15.49 -8.77
C PRO A 332 -22.76 -16.75 -8.04
N ALA A 333 -22.47 -16.63 -6.75
CA ALA A 333 -22.05 -17.71 -5.86
C ALA A 333 -22.75 -17.58 -4.50
N GLY A 334 -23.30 -18.68 -3.98
CA GLY A 334 -23.82 -18.72 -2.60
C GLY A 334 -22.68 -19.04 -1.63
N LEU A 335 -22.26 -18.06 -0.82
CA LEU A 335 -21.04 -18.12 0.00
C LEU A 335 -21.30 -18.31 1.50
N GLY A 336 -22.31 -19.11 1.84
CA GLY A 336 -22.69 -19.37 3.25
C GLY A 336 -23.26 -18.13 3.92
N GLU A 337 -22.77 -17.81 5.11
CA GLU A 337 -23.23 -16.65 5.91
C GLU A 337 -22.98 -15.29 5.22
N VAL A 338 -21.98 -15.21 4.33
CA VAL A 338 -21.76 -14.04 3.47
C VAL A 338 -22.94 -13.81 2.52
N GLY A 339 -23.74 -14.83 2.26
CA GLY A 339 -24.89 -14.79 1.35
C GLY A 339 -24.46 -14.96 -0.11
N VAL A 340 -25.36 -14.57 -1.02
CA VAL A 340 -25.05 -14.61 -2.46
C VAL A 340 -24.18 -13.43 -2.83
N ARG A 341 -23.08 -13.69 -3.55
CA ARG A 341 -22.18 -12.66 -4.07
C ARG A 341 -21.86 -12.90 -5.53
N ASN A 342 -21.65 -11.81 -6.25
CA ASN A 342 -21.16 -11.83 -7.61
C ASN A 342 -19.64 -11.88 -7.58
N ILE A 343 -19.07 -12.97 -8.09
CA ILE A 343 -17.63 -13.16 -8.22
C ILE A 343 -17.24 -12.74 -9.63
N ARG A 344 -16.48 -11.66 -9.74
CA ARG A 344 -15.86 -11.26 -11.02
C ARG A 344 -14.61 -12.07 -11.24
N CYS A 345 -14.51 -12.75 -12.38
CA CYS A 345 -13.41 -13.62 -12.77
C CYS A 345 -12.78 -13.07 -14.05
N ILE A 346 -11.54 -12.60 -13.93
CA ILE A 346 -10.73 -12.11 -15.05
C ILE A 346 -9.71 -13.19 -15.41
N ARG A 347 -9.87 -13.75 -16.60
CA ARG A 347 -8.91 -14.69 -17.19
C ARG A 347 -7.91 -13.89 -18.02
N LEU A 348 -6.64 -13.91 -17.65
CA LEU A 348 -5.57 -13.38 -18.47
C LEU A 348 -5.26 -14.34 -19.61
N LYS A 349 -4.80 -13.83 -20.75
CA LYS A 349 -4.27 -14.63 -21.87
C LYS A 349 -3.06 -15.47 -21.44
N HIS A 350 -2.77 -16.55 -22.16
CA HIS A 350 -1.56 -17.32 -21.95
C HIS A 350 -0.31 -16.50 -22.32
N ILE A 351 0.84 -16.78 -21.69
CA ILE A 351 2.10 -16.04 -21.98
C ILE A 351 2.56 -16.16 -23.43
N SER A 352 2.15 -17.24 -24.13
CA SER A 352 2.39 -17.43 -25.57
C SER A 352 1.61 -16.43 -26.43
N ASP A 353 0.48 -15.95 -25.93
CA ASP A 353 -0.50 -15.18 -26.72
C ASP A 353 -0.37 -13.67 -26.48
N ALA A 354 0.20 -13.25 -25.34
CA ALA A 354 0.36 -11.84 -25.01
C ALA A 354 1.60 -11.57 -24.15
N LYS A 355 2.38 -10.56 -24.57
CA LYS A 355 3.51 -10.04 -23.80
C LYS A 355 3.02 -9.32 -22.54
N GLY A 356 3.81 -9.36 -21.49
CA GLY A 356 3.51 -8.67 -20.22
C GLY A 356 2.60 -9.44 -19.26
N VAL A 357 1.98 -10.55 -19.69
CA VAL A 357 1.21 -11.44 -18.79
C VAL A 357 2.07 -11.98 -17.64
N ASP A 358 3.35 -12.26 -17.89
CA ASP A 358 4.25 -12.90 -16.92
C ASP A 358 4.35 -12.16 -15.57
N SER A 359 4.28 -10.82 -15.57
CA SER A 359 4.29 -10.06 -14.32
C SER A 359 3.08 -10.34 -13.44
N TYR A 360 1.90 -10.52 -14.04
CA TYR A 360 0.65 -10.84 -13.34
C TYR A 360 0.56 -12.34 -13.02
N LYS A 361 1.02 -13.19 -13.95
CA LYS A 361 1.13 -14.63 -13.73
C LYS A 361 1.90 -14.95 -12.45
N SER A 362 3.01 -14.23 -12.21
CA SER A 362 3.86 -14.42 -11.04
C SER A 362 3.27 -13.97 -9.69
N GLN A 363 2.14 -13.24 -9.71
CA GLN A 363 1.41 -12.88 -8.49
C GLN A 363 0.91 -14.16 -7.81
N ARG A 364 1.15 -14.32 -6.51
CA ARG A 364 0.67 -15.51 -5.78
C ARG A 364 -0.79 -15.41 -5.39
N GLU A 365 -1.27 -14.21 -5.10
CA GLU A 365 -2.63 -13.93 -4.68
C GLU A 365 -3.51 -13.79 -5.91
N LYS A 366 -4.62 -14.55 -5.93
CA LYS A 366 -5.44 -14.71 -7.13
C LYS A 366 -6.91 -14.40 -6.88
N LEU A 367 -7.43 -14.71 -5.70
CA LEU A 367 -8.80 -14.39 -5.33
C LEU A 367 -8.77 -13.35 -4.21
N PHE A 368 -9.44 -12.22 -4.41
CA PHE A 368 -9.42 -11.08 -3.50
C PHE A 368 -10.82 -10.80 -2.95
N TYR A 369 -10.90 -10.62 -1.64
CA TYR A 369 -12.10 -10.12 -0.96
C TYR A 369 -11.92 -8.61 -0.81
N ILE A 370 -12.77 -7.81 -1.45
CA ILE A 370 -12.55 -6.36 -1.60
C ILE A 370 -13.63 -5.55 -0.89
N GLU A 371 -13.25 -4.45 -0.26
CA GLU A 371 -14.16 -3.41 0.24
C GLU A 371 -13.73 -2.08 -0.38
N ASN A 372 -14.58 -1.48 -1.21
CA ASN A 372 -14.31 -0.22 -1.91
C ASN A 372 -12.95 -0.17 -2.65
N GLY A 373 -12.47 -1.30 -3.17
CA GLY A 373 -11.17 -1.39 -3.85
C GLY A 373 -9.97 -1.70 -2.96
N LEU A 374 -10.14 -1.80 -1.64
CA LEU A 374 -9.13 -2.31 -0.70
C LEU A 374 -9.29 -3.82 -0.54
N ALA A 375 -8.20 -4.59 -0.65
CA ALA A 375 -8.22 -6.02 -0.35
C ALA A 375 -8.26 -6.25 1.18
N LEU A 376 -9.34 -6.84 1.67
CA LEU A 376 -9.48 -7.27 3.06
C LEU A 376 -8.78 -8.60 3.36
N GLY A 377 -8.58 -9.41 2.32
CA GLY A 377 -7.90 -10.70 2.36
C GLY A 377 -7.82 -11.30 0.97
N CYS A 378 -7.15 -12.45 0.85
CA CYS A 378 -7.02 -13.15 -0.42
C CYS A 378 -6.80 -14.66 -0.26
N GLU A 379 -7.17 -15.41 -1.30
CA GLU A 379 -6.66 -16.77 -1.52
C GLU A 379 -5.54 -16.76 -2.56
N THR A 380 -4.65 -17.75 -2.45
CA THR A 380 -3.47 -17.87 -3.30
C THR A 380 -3.72 -18.76 -4.52
N GLU A 381 -2.78 -18.74 -5.46
CA GLU A 381 -2.71 -19.65 -6.60
C GLU A 381 -2.78 -21.12 -6.14
N SER A 382 -2.21 -21.44 -4.98
CA SER A 382 -2.28 -22.80 -4.42
C SER A 382 -3.71 -23.25 -4.15
N PHE A 383 -4.58 -22.33 -3.70
CA PHE A 383 -5.99 -22.65 -3.48
C PHE A 383 -6.67 -22.99 -4.81
N LEU A 384 -6.52 -22.15 -5.83
CA LEU A 384 -7.09 -22.44 -7.15
C LEU A 384 -6.52 -23.74 -7.77
N ARG A 385 -5.21 -23.94 -7.65
CA ARG A 385 -4.49 -25.10 -8.21
C ARG A 385 -4.88 -26.41 -7.55
N THR A 386 -4.94 -26.43 -6.22
CA THR A 386 -5.02 -27.68 -5.43
C THR A 386 -6.40 -27.90 -4.85
N ASP A 387 -7.02 -26.87 -4.27
CA ASP A 387 -8.34 -26.99 -3.65
C ASP A 387 -9.50 -26.90 -4.66
N CYS A 388 -9.32 -26.10 -5.72
CA CYS A 388 -10.30 -25.97 -6.80
C CYS A 388 -9.95 -26.79 -8.03
N GLU A 389 -8.84 -27.53 -8.02
CA GLU A 389 -8.41 -28.43 -9.10
C GLU A 389 -8.22 -27.76 -10.48
N LEU A 390 -7.74 -26.50 -10.50
CA LEU A 390 -7.47 -25.73 -11.72
C LEU A 390 -5.97 -25.45 -11.95
N PRO A 391 -5.12 -26.49 -12.12
CA PRO A 391 -3.67 -26.32 -12.08
C PRO A 391 -3.08 -25.51 -13.25
N ALA A 392 -3.66 -25.55 -14.44
CA ALA A 392 -3.14 -24.84 -15.60
C ALA A 392 -3.67 -23.39 -15.66
N LEU A 393 -4.90 -23.17 -15.21
CA LEU A 393 -5.59 -21.88 -15.18
C LEU A 393 -5.20 -21.03 -13.98
N ALA A 394 -4.89 -21.63 -12.81
CA ALA A 394 -4.63 -20.91 -11.57
C ALA A 394 -3.64 -19.73 -11.68
N PRO A 395 -2.52 -19.81 -12.43
CA PRO A 395 -1.60 -18.68 -12.59
C PRO A 395 -2.21 -17.49 -13.36
N TYR A 396 -3.24 -17.73 -14.18
CA TYR A 396 -3.81 -16.77 -15.12
C TYR A 396 -5.17 -16.21 -14.68
N LEU A 397 -5.73 -16.71 -13.58
CA LEU A 397 -7.06 -16.34 -13.12
C LEU A 397 -6.99 -15.38 -11.95
N PHE A 398 -7.71 -14.25 -12.06
CA PHE A 398 -7.92 -13.30 -10.98
C PHE A 398 -9.41 -13.20 -10.66
N CYS A 399 -9.76 -13.40 -9.39
CA CYS A 399 -11.14 -13.38 -8.92
C CYS A 399 -11.33 -12.28 -7.86
N TYR A 400 -12.47 -11.62 -7.91
CA TYR A 400 -12.81 -10.51 -7.04
C TYR A 400 -14.21 -10.69 -6.45
N ILE A 401 -14.29 -10.64 -5.13
CA ILE A 401 -15.54 -10.78 -4.37
C ILE A 401 -15.76 -9.47 -3.63
N ASP A 402 -16.81 -8.74 -4.01
CA ASP A 402 -17.19 -7.50 -3.33
C ASP A 402 -17.81 -7.81 -1.96
N MET A 403 -17.18 -7.29 -0.92
CA MET A 403 -17.55 -7.43 0.48
C MET A 403 -18.05 -6.10 1.08
N SER A 404 -18.27 -5.07 0.26
CA SER A 404 -18.59 -3.71 0.74
C SER A 404 -19.96 -3.60 1.42
N ASP A 405 -20.86 -4.55 1.15
CA ASP A 405 -22.24 -4.58 1.66
C ASP A 405 -22.50 -5.68 2.69
N ILE A 406 -21.45 -6.34 3.20
CA ILE A 406 -21.62 -7.40 4.19
C ILE A 406 -22.14 -6.84 5.53
N PRO A 407 -23.01 -7.58 6.24
CA PRO A 407 -23.43 -7.20 7.58
C PRO A 407 -22.24 -7.08 8.55
N VAL A 408 -22.35 -6.14 9.51
CA VAL A 408 -21.29 -5.88 10.51
C VAL A 408 -21.04 -7.11 11.40
N GLU A 409 -22.06 -7.94 11.57
CA GLU A 409 -22.01 -9.19 12.33
C GLU A 409 -21.01 -10.19 11.73
N LEU A 410 -20.74 -10.11 10.43
CA LEU A 410 -19.74 -10.91 9.73
C LEU A 410 -18.33 -10.33 9.81
N ALA A 411 -18.12 -9.22 10.51
CA ALA A 411 -16.80 -8.63 10.70
C ALA A 411 -15.80 -9.59 11.38
N ASN A 412 -16.29 -10.54 12.18
CA ASN A 412 -15.48 -11.58 12.81
C ASN A 412 -14.85 -12.58 11.82
N LEU A 413 -15.29 -12.60 10.55
CA LEU A 413 -14.60 -13.34 9.49
C LEU A 413 -13.18 -12.81 9.28
N PHE A 414 -12.93 -11.53 9.54
CA PHE A 414 -11.63 -10.92 9.34
C PHE A 414 -10.88 -10.82 10.67
N HIS A 415 -9.57 -11.09 10.65
CA HIS A 415 -8.70 -10.74 11.77
C HIS A 415 -8.73 -9.22 12.01
N ALA A 416 -8.45 -8.76 13.24
CA ALA A 416 -8.50 -7.34 13.61
C ALA A 416 -7.61 -6.43 12.74
N GLY A 417 -6.48 -6.95 12.25
CA GLY A 417 -5.59 -6.26 11.31
C GLY A 417 -5.99 -6.38 9.83
N ARG A 418 -7.04 -7.15 9.52
CA ARG A 418 -7.53 -7.48 8.16
C ARG A 418 -6.40 -7.85 7.18
N GLU A 419 -5.44 -8.62 7.69
CA GLU A 419 -4.36 -9.23 6.90
C GLU A 419 -4.73 -10.65 6.48
N GLU A 420 -5.54 -11.33 7.29
CA GLU A 420 -5.94 -12.73 7.17
C GLU A 420 -7.39 -12.88 7.67
N PHE A 421 -8.10 -13.90 7.19
CA PHE A 421 -9.37 -14.31 7.80
C PHE A 421 -9.12 -14.97 9.16
N ALA A 422 -10.05 -14.82 10.08
CA ALA A 422 -10.04 -15.59 11.32
C ALA A 422 -10.32 -17.07 11.03
N HIS A 423 -9.68 -17.98 11.76
CA HIS A 423 -9.93 -19.42 11.64
C HIS A 423 -11.25 -19.81 12.30
N THR A 424 -12.37 -19.47 11.67
CA THR A 424 -13.74 -19.75 12.11
C THR A 424 -14.42 -20.79 11.22
N ASP A 425 -15.51 -21.37 11.69
CA ASP A 425 -16.34 -22.29 10.88
C ASP A 425 -17.01 -21.58 9.70
N ASP A 426 -17.34 -20.29 9.87
CA ASP A 426 -17.88 -19.46 8.78
C ASP A 426 -16.86 -19.30 7.65
N TYR A 427 -15.57 -19.11 7.99
CA TYR A 427 -14.51 -19.03 6.97
C TYR A 427 -14.28 -20.37 6.27
N ARG A 428 -14.36 -21.50 6.99
CA ARG A 428 -14.30 -22.84 6.36
C ARG A 428 -15.46 -23.03 5.39
N THR A 429 -16.67 -22.68 5.81
CA THR A 429 -17.87 -22.75 4.97
C THR A 429 -17.73 -21.88 3.72
N LEU A 430 -17.21 -20.65 3.86
CA LEU A 430 -16.91 -19.77 2.73
C LEU A 430 -15.96 -20.44 1.73
N LYS A 431 -14.86 -21.05 2.21
CA LYS A 431 -13.89 -21.74 1.36
C LYS A 431 -14.50 -22.93 0.63
N ASP A 432 -15.30 -23.76 1.31
CA ASP A 432 -15.93 -24.92 0.69
C ASP A 432 -16.94 -24.50 -0.38
N ARG A 433 -17.71 -23.42 -0.15
CA ARG A 433 -18.61 -22.84 -1.16
C ARG A 433 -17.87 -22.27 -2.36
N LEU A 434 -16.67 -21.70 -2.16
CA LEU A 434 -15.82 -21.27 -3.26
C LEU A 434 -15.33 -22.46 -4.10
N LYS A 435 -15.00 -23.61 -3.48
CA LYS A 435 -14.65 -24.82 -4.25
C LYS A 435 -15.80 -25.24 -5.17
N THR A 436 -17.01 -25.35 -4.63
CA THR A 436 -18.21 -25.66 -5.43
C THR A 436 -18.47 -24.64 -6.54
N PHE A 437 -18.17 -23.36 -6.32
CA PHE A 437 -18.27 -22.34 -7.38
C PHE A 437 -17.33 -22.62 -8.57
N PHE A 438 -16.11 -23.09 -8.29
CA PHE A 438 -15.12 -23.41 -9.33
C PHE A 438 -15.35 -24.74 -10.05
N GLU A 439 -16.28 -25.59 -9.58
CA GLU A 439 -16.77 -26.78 -10.31
C GLU A 439 -17.59 -26.42 -11.56
N ASN A 440 -17.85 -25.13 -11.82
CA ASN A 440 -18.52 -24.68 -13.03
C ASN A 440 -17.73 -25.06 -14.29
N GLU A 441 -18.44 -25.64 -15.28
CA GLU A 441 -17.88 -26.15 -16.55
C GLU A 441 -17.00 -25.14 -17.30
N ILE A 442 -17.24 -23.83 -17.11
CA ILE A 442 -16.42 -22.79 -17.74
C ILE A 442 -14.95 -22.84 -17.30
N PHE A 443 -14.70 -23.11 -16.01
CA PHE A 443 -13.35 -23.14 -15.47
C PHE A 443 -12.61 -24.40 -15.88
N GLU A 444 -13.29 -25.55 -15.93
CA GLU A 444 -12.73 -26.80 -16.45
C GLU A 444 -12.31 -26.64 -17.93
N LYS A 445 -13.20 -26.05 -18.75
CA LYS A 445 -12.91 -25.77 -20.16
C LYS A 445 -11.68 -24.86 -20.30
N TRP A 446 -11.61 -23.81 -19.49
CA TRP A 446 -10.47 -22.90 -19.49
C TRP A 446 -9.18 -23.58 -19.01
N ASP A 447 -9.23 -24.41 -17.97
CA ASP A 447 -8.04 -25.13 -17.50
C ASP A 447 -7.47 -26.05 -18.57
N LYS A 448 -8.33 -26.82 -19.24
CA LYS A 448 -7.93 -27.68 -20.36
C LYS A 448 -7.27 -26.89 -21.50
N GLU A 449 -7.83 -25.73 -21.88
CA GLU A 449 -7.22 -24.85 -22.90
C GLU A 449 -5.80 -24.44 -22.50
N TYR A 450 -5.57 -24.08 -21.23
CA TYR A 450 -4.26 -23.64 -20.74
C TYR A 450 -3.28 -24.80 -20.62
N GLN A 451 -3.76 -26.01 -20.32
CA GLN A 451 -2.96 -27.24 -20.32
C GLN A 451 -2.44 -27.55 -21.74
N GLU A 452 -3.30 -27.43 -22.75
CA GLU A 452 -2.94 -27.61 -24.16
C GLU A 452 -1.92 -26.55 -24.61
N LYS A 453 -2.14 -25.27 -24.28
CA LYS A 453 -1.21 -24.17 -24.59
C LYS A 453 0.15 -24.32 -23.92
N SER A 454 0.17 -24.74 -22.65
CA SER A 454 1.43 -24.99 -21.92
C SER A 454 2.22 -26.13 -22.56
N SER A 455 1.53 -27.19 -22.98
CA SER A 455 2.15 -28.34 -23.66
C SER A 455 2.68 -27.95 -25.05
N ALA A 456 1.94 -27.14 -25.80
CA ALA A 456 2.38 -26.64 -27.10
C ALA A 456 3.62 -25.73 -26.98
N SER A 457 3.61 -24.80 -26.03
CA SER A 457 4.74 -23.90 -25.76
C SER A 457 6.00 -24.67 -25.37
N ALA A 458 5.90 -25.66 -24.48
CA ALA A 458 7.03 -26.48 -24.07
C ALA A 458 7.65 -27.28 -25.25
N ASN A 459 6.81 -27.76 -26.17
CA ASN A 459 7.26 -28.45 -27.37
C ASN A 459 7.97 -27.51 -28.36
N GLU A 460 7.55 -26.25 -28.47
CA GLU A 460 8.23 -25.25 -29.29
C GLU A 460 9.59 -24.86 -28.70
N ASP A 461 9.66 -24.62 -27.38
CA ASP A 461 10.90 -24.31 -26.68
C ASP A 461 11.94 -25.42 -26.84
N ASN A 462 11.52 -26.69 -26.74
CA ASN A 462 12.41 -27.83 -26.98
C ASN A 462 12.95 -27.84 -28.42
N LYS A 463 12.10 -27.58 -29.43
CA LYS A 463 12.53 -27.51 -30.83
C LYS A 463 13.50 -26.35 -31.10
N GLU A 464 13.33 -25.21 -30.44
CA GLU A 464 14.27 -24.09 -30.55
C GLU A 464 15.61 -24.42 -29.88
N LEU A 465 15.57 -25.06 -28.70
CA LEU A 465 16.77 -25.52 -28.01
C LEU A 465 17.55 -26.54 -28.85
N ASP A 466 16.86 -27.51 -29.44
CA ASP A 466 17.45 -28.50 -30.34
C ASP A 466 18.16 -27.83 -31.53
N LYS A 467 17.54 -26.83 -32.15
CA LYS A 467 18.17 -26.07 -33.25
C LYS A 467 19.40 -25.28 -32.80
N LEU A 468 19.38 -24.70 -31.60
CA LEU A 468 20.53 -23.97 -31.06
C LEU A 468 21.69 -24.92 -30.77
N ILE A 469 21.40 -26.11 -30.23
CA ILE A 469 22.38 -27.17 -30.00
C ILE A 469 22.93 -27.68 -31.34
N GLU A 470 22.08 -27.95 -32.33
CA GLU A 470 22.50 -28.34 -33.69
C GLU A 470 23.45 -27.31 -34.31
N LYS A 471 23.10 -26.01 -34.20
CA LYS A 471 23.95 -24.93 -34.72
C LYS A 471 25.29 -24.84 -33.98
N ALA A 472 25.29 -24.95 -32.66
CA ALA A 472 26.52 -24.94 -31.87
C ALA A 472 27.44 -26.13 -32.20
N ILE A 473 26.88 -27.31 -32.45
CA ILE A 473 27.63 -28.51 -32.88
C ILE A 473 28.18 -28.35 -34.30
N VAL A 474 27.45 -27.68 -35.19
CA VAL A 474 27.95 -27.36 -36.54
C VAL A 474 29.12 -26.37 -36.49
N ASP A 475 29.06 -25.38 -35.61
CA ASP A 475 30.09 -24.34 -35.46
C ASP A 475 31.35 -24.86 -34.72
N ASP A 476 31.20 -25.84 -33.82
CA ASP A 476 32.31 -26.52 -33.12
C ASP A 476 32.02 -28.03 -32.98
N PRO A 477 32.65 -28.87 -33.82
CA PRO A 477 32.44 -30.31 -33.78
C PRO A 477 32.95 -31.01 -32.50
N GLU A 478 33.91 -30.43 -31.76
CA GLU A 478 34.44 -31.02 -30.52
C GLU A 478 33.45 -30.91 -29.35
N LEU A 479 32.53 -29.94 -29.41
CA LEU A 479 31.43 -29.75 -28.45
C LEU A 479 30.51 -30.98 -28.36
N LYS A 480 30.46 -31.80 -29.42
CA LYS A 480 29.69 -33.06 -29.47
C LYS A 480 30.22 -34.11 -28.49
N GLU A 481 31.55 -34.25 -28.37
CA GLU A 481 32.18 -35.18 -27.43
C GLU A 481 32.06 -34.68 -25.99
N LEU A 482 32.15 -33.36 -25.78
CA LEU A 482 32.10 -32.74 -24.46
C LEU A 482 30.71 -32.80 -23.80
N LEU A 483 29.64 -32.69 -24.60
CA LEU A 483 28.25 -32.70 -24.13
C LEU A 483 27.66 -34.11 -23.95
N GLY A 484 28.37 -35.17 -24.38
CA GLY A 484 27.90 -36.55 -24.24
C GLY A 484 26.58 -36.86 -24.93
N ILE A 485 26.26 -36.13 -26.01
CA ILE A 485 24.97 -36.25 -26.70
C ILE A 485 24.98 -37.51 -27.58
N GLY A 486 24.16 -38.50 -27.21
CA GLY A 486 23.92 -39.73 -28.00
C GLY A 486 23.17 -39.48 -29.32
N GLU A 487 22.97 -40.53 -30.12
CA GLU A 487 22.50 -40.52 -31.53
C GLU A 487 21.13 -39.84 -31.83
N GLU A 488 20.47 -39.18 -30.88
CA GLU A 488 19.13 -38.62 -31.06
C GLU A 488 19.08 -37.30 -31.86
N ILE A 489 20.18 -36.55 -31.98
CA ILE A 489 20.21 -35.29 -32.75
C ILE A 489 20.68 -35.53 -34.20
N LYS A 490 19.77 -35.34 -35.16
CA LYS A 490 20.03 -35.51 -36.60
C LYS A 490 20.67 -34.26 -37.20
N ILE A 491 22.00 -34.27 -37.31
CA ILE A 491 22.76 -33.22 -38.00
C ILE A 491 22.35 -33.15 -39.48
N PRO A 492 21.91 -32.00 -40.01
CA PRO A 492 21.69 -31.83 -41.44
C PRO A 492 23.03 -31.96 -42.17
N LYS A 493 23.16 -32.88 -43.13
CA LYS A 493 24.33 -32.95 -44.00
C LYS A 493 24.45 -31.62 -44.77
N GLY A 494 25.50 -30.85 -44.46
CA GLY A 494 25.83 -29.64 -45.20
C GLY A 494 25.96 -29.95 -46.70
N LYS A 495 25.49 -29.02 -47.54
CA LYS A 495 25.73 -29.07 -48.98
C LYS A 495 27.24 -28.95 -49.21
N GLU A 496 27.82 -29.94 -49.89
CA GLU A 496 29.18 -29.89 -50.44
C GLU A 496 29.40 -28.67 -51.33
#